data_AF-A0A9N9X1W3-F1
#
_entry.id   AF-A0A9N9X1W3-F1
#
_cell.length_a   1.000
_cell.length_b   1.000
_cell.length_c   1.000
_cell.angle_alpha   90.00
_cell.angle_beta   90.00
_cell.angle_gamma   90.00
#
_symmetry.space_group_name_H-M   'P 1'
#
loop_
_entity.id
_entity.type
_entity.pdbx_description
1 polymer ?
#
loop_
_entity_poly.entity_id
_entity_poly.type
_entity_poly.pdbx_seq_one_letter_code
_entity_poly.pdbx_strand_id
1 'polypeptide(L)'
;MFFSGNLITFSVGTAITWASPELDKLEEINVISNQDQRSWVSSLFQLGGLFGPFVYGFMADKVGRKNTILAIGVPLLVGYLLMAFVRELASFYVSRFIIGA
;
A
#
# COMPACT_ATOMS: atom_id res chain seq x y z
N MET A 1 -15.77 16.55 -1.55
CA MET A 1 -14.37 16.33 -1.96
C MET A 1 -13.44 16.32 -0.76
N PHE A 2 -13.54 17.30 0.15
CA PHE A 2 -12.68 17.39 1.34
C PHE A 2 -12.71 16.15 2.24
N PHE A 3 -13.89 15.65 2.62
CA PHE A 3 -13.99 14.47 3.50
C PHE A 3 -13.36 13.20 2.89
N SER A 4 -13.70 12.88 1.64
CA SER A 4 -13.15 11.71 0.94
C SER A 4 -11.64 11.81 0.72
N GLY A 5 -11.13 13.00 0.39
CA GLY A 5 -9.68 13.23 0.27
C GLY A 5 -8.95 13.01 1.59
N ASN A 6 -9.47 13.56 2.69
CA ASN A 6 -8.88 13.39 4.02
C ASN A 6 -8.89 11.93 4.49
N LEU A 7 -9.94 11.17 4.18
CA LEU A 7 -10.03 9.76 4.55
C LEU A 7 -8.94 8.91 3.87
N ILE A 8 -8.63 9.20 2.61
CA ILE A 8 -7.54 8.53 1.89
C ILE A 8 -6.19 8.92 2.47
N THR A 9 -5.95 10.21 2.72
CA THR A 9 -4.70 10.66 3.37
C THR A 9 -4.49 10.01 4.74
N PHE A 10 -5.55 9.86 5.53
CA PHE A 10 -5.50 9.13 6.80
C PHE A 10 -5.11 7.65 6.60
N SER A 11 -5.73 6.98 5.63
CA SER A 11 -5.45 5.58 5.30
C SER A 11 -4.00 5.37 4.82
N VAL A 12 -3.48 6.29 4.02
CA VAL A 12 -2.06 6.28 3.61
C VAL A 12 -1.14 6.46 4.81
N GLY A 13 -1.49 7.32 5.77
CA GLY A 13 -0.76 7.45 7.04
C GLY A 13 -0.65 6.13 7.81
N THR A 14 -1.72 5.33 7.81
CA THR A 14 -1.69 3.99 8.41
C THR A 14 -0.81 3.02 7.63
N ALA A 15 -0.76 3.12 6.30
CA ALA A 15 0.09 2.26 5.46
C ALA A 15 1.59 2.49 5.66
N ILE A 16 1.97 3.76 5.88
CA ILE A 16 3.37 4.14 6.17
C ILE A 16 3.79 3.58 7.53
N THR A 17 2.95 3.75 8.55
CA THR A 17 3.26 3.36 9.93
C THR A 17 3.16 1.85 10.18
N TRP A 18 2.38 1.13 9.39
CA TRP A 18 2.21 -0.34 9.48
C TRP A 18 3.54 -1.10 9.51
N ALA A 19 4.55 -0.64 8.76
CA ALA A 19 5.84 -1.31 8.68
C ALA A 19 6.56 -1.45 10.02
N SER A 20 6.34 -0.52 10.95
CA SER A 20 7.13 -0.44 12.18
C SER A 20 6.86 -1.62 13.13
N PRO A 21 5.61 -1.91 13.55
CA PRO A 21 5.35 -3.05 14.44
C PRO A 21 5.21 -4.39 13.69
N GLU A 22 4.78 -4.38 12.43
CA GLU A 22 4.42 -5.63 11.74
C GLU A 22 5.63 -6.35 11.15
N LEU A 23 6.71 -5.64 10.78
CA LEU A 23 7.93 -6.30 10.33
C LEU A 23 8.55 -7.16 11.44
N ASP A 24 8.54 -6.67 12.68
CA ASP A 24 9.07 -7.42 13.83
C ASP A 24 8.20 -8.65 14.13
N LYS A 25 6.86 -8.52 14.06
CA LYS A 25 5.95 -9.68 14.20
C LYS A 25 6.13 -10.72 13.11
N LEU A 26 6.34 -10.29 11.86
CA LEU A 26 6.55 -11.18 10.72
C LEU A 26 7.87 -11.95 10.82
N GLU A 27 8.87 -11.36 11.49
CA GLU A 27 10.14 -12.00 11.83
C GLU A 27 9.95 -13.05 12.94
N GLU A 28 9.18 -12.72 13.99
CA GLU A 28 8.84 -13.67 15.07
C GLU A 28 8.11 -14.92 14.58
N ILE A 29 7.17 -14.77 13.63
CA ILE A 29 6.44 -15.90 13.02
C ILE A 29 7.18 -16.55 11.84
N ASN A 30 8.43 -16.17 11.60
CA ASN A 30 9.33 -16.75 10.60
C ASN A 30 8.81 -16.63 9.14
N VAL A 31 7.98 -15.61 8.86
CA VAL A 31 7.53 -15.27 7.50
C VAL A 31 8.60 -14.43 6.79
N ILE A 32 9.29 -13.58 7.53
CA ILE A 32 10.48 -12.84 7.09
C ILE A 32 11.66 -13.42 7.86
N SER A 33 12.60 -14.06 7.16
CA SER A 33 13.76 -14.70 7.79
C SER A 33 15.05 -13.88 7.63
N ASN A 34 15.11 -13.02 6.60
CA ASN A 34 16.32 -12.29 6.23
C ASN A 34 16.11 -10.78 6.23
N GLN A 35 17.17 -10.04 6.55
CA GLN A 35 17.20 -8.57 6.48
C GLN A 35 16.88 -8.04 5.08
N ASP A 36 17.28 -8.76 4.03
CA ASP A 36 16.94 -8.43 2.65
C ASP A 36 15.43 -8.48 2.41
N GLN A 37 14.76 -9.52 2.90
CA GLN A 37 13.32 -9.66 2.73
C GLN A 37 12.57 -8.54 3.45
N ARG A 38 13.00 -8.20 4.67
CA ARG A 38 12.49 -7.06 5.45
C ARG A 38 12.64 -5.74 4.69
N SER A 39 13.81 -5.53 4.08
CA SER A 39 14.10 -4.34 3.29
C SER A 39 13.19 -4.26 2.05
N TRP A 40 13.05 -5.36 1.31
CA TRP A 40 12.14 -5.44 0.15
C TRP A 40 10.68 -5.13 0.52
N VAL A 41 10.14 -5.67 1.62
CA VAL A 41 8.77 -5.36 2.07
C VAL A 41 8.60 -3.86 2.31
N SER A 42 9.60 -3.20 2.89
CA SER A 42 9.54 -1.77 3.19
C SER A 42 9.68 -0.88 1.94
N SER A 43 10.58 -1.23 1.03
CA SER A 43 10.90 -0.43 -0.17
C SER A 43 9.83 -0.54 -1.27
N LEU A 44 9.15 -1.68 -1.37
CA LEU A 44 8.09 -1.87 -2.39
C LEU A 44 6.93 -0.89 -2.25
N PHE A 45 6.63 -0.44 -1.03
CA PHE A 45 5.66 0.63 -0.81
C PHE A 45 6.08 1.94 -1.47
N GLN A 46 7.36 2.31 -1.32
CA GLN A 46 7.91 3.52 -1.94
C GLN A 46 7.98 3.40 -3.47
N LEU A 47 8.27 2.20 -3.98
CA LEU A 47 8.22 1.91 -5.41
C LEU A 47 6.79 2.06 -5.95
N GLY A 48 5.77 1.55 -5.24
CA GLY A 48 4.37 1.81 -5.58
C GLY A 48 4.09 3.31 -5.69
N GLY A 49 4.51 4.07 -4.67
CA GLY A 49 4.32 5.54 -4.64
C GLY A 49 5.07 6.31 -5.72
N LEU A 50 6.10 5.72 -6.32
CA LEU A 50 6.77 6.28 -7.49
C LEU A 50 5.91 6.12 -8.76
N PHE A 51 5.30 4.96 -8.96
CA PHE A 51 4.50 4.66 -10.16
C PHE A 51 3.06 5.18 -10.09
N GLY A 52 2.47 5.21 -8.89
CA GLY A 52 1.11 5.66 -8.63
C GLY A 52 0.77 7.01 -9.27
N PRO A 53 1.54 8.09 -9.02
CA PRO A 53 1.25 9.41 -9.56
C PRO A 53 1.17 9.48 -11.08
N PHE A 54 1.91 8.64 -11.82
CA PHE A 54 1.82 8.59 -13.27
C PHE A 54 0.48 8.04 -13.74
N VAL A 55 -0.01 6.99 -13.08
CA VAL A 55 -1.29 6.35 -13.40
C VAL A 55 -2.46 7.23 -12.97
N TYR A 56 -2.49 7.65 -11.71
CA TYR A 56 -3.60 8.44 -11.18
C TYR A 56 -3.57 9.90 -11.65
N GLY A 57 -2.41 10.46 -12.00
CA GLY A 57 -2.31 11.77 -12.64
C GLY A 57 -3.03 11.75 -13.99
N PHE A 58 -2.74 10.76 -14.83
CA PHE A 58 -3.43 10.58 -16.11
C PHE A 58 -4.93 10.30 -15.94
N MET A 59 -5.33 9.50 -14.95
CA MET A 59 -6.75 9.27 -14.64
C MET A 59 -7.45 10.53 -14.14
N ALA A 60 -6.78 11.36 -13.35
CA ALA A 60 -7.34 12.61 -12.84
C ALA A 60 -7.68 13.58 -13.98
N ASP A 61 -6.86 13.61 -15.03
CA ASP A 61 -7.06 14.46 -16.20
C ASP A 61 -8.16 13.93 -17.13
N LYS A 62 -8.30 12.60 -17.29
CA LYS A 62 -9.32 12.00 -18.17
C LYS A 62 -10.69 11.80 -17.52
N VAL A 63 -10.72 11.26 -16.31
CA VAL A 63 -11.95 10.80 -15.63
C VAL A 63 -12.43 11.82 -14.58
N GLY A 64 -11.57 12.77 -14.23
CA GLY A 64 -11.82 13.80 -13.23
C GLY A 64 -11.28 13.43 -11.84
N ARG A 65 -10.86 14.45 -11.10
CA ARG A 65 -10.24 14.31 -9.77
C ARG A 65 -11.09 13.55 -8.75
N LYS A 66 -12.41 13.79 -8.68
CA LYS A 66 -13.28 13.16 -7.69
C LYS A 66 -13.31 11.63 -7.86
N ASN A 67 -13.49 11.17 -9.09
CA ASN A 67 -13.59 9.74 -9.39
C ASN A 67 -12.25 9.04 -9.22
N THR A 68 -11.16 9.72 -9.56
CA THR A 68 -9.79 9.21 -9.36
C THR A 68 -9.47 9.01 -7.89
N ILE A 69 -9.82 9.97 -7.03
CA ILE A 69 -9.68 9.83 -5.57
C ILE A 69 -10.46 8.59 -5.08
N LEU A 70 -11.71 8.40 -5.51
CA LEU A 70 -12.47 7.21 -5.13
C LEU A 70 -11.83 5.91 -5.66
N ALA A 71 -11.25 5.94 -6.86
CA ALA A 71 -10.57 4.80 -7.45
C ALA A 71 -9.32 4.38 -6.67
N ILE A 72 -8.56 5.32 -6.07
CA ILE A 72 -7.40 5.04 -5.22
C ILE A 72 -7.79 4.27 -3.95
N GLY A 73 -9.02 4.44 -3.46
CA GLY A 73 -9.51 3.67 -2.32
C GLY A 73 -9.60 2.16 -2.59
N VAL A 74 -9.80 1.75 -3.85
CA VAL A 74 -9.92 0.34 -4.25
C VAL A 74 -8.62 -0.44 -4.05
N PRO A 75 -7.45 -0.05 -4.62
CA PRO A 75 -6.19 -0.76 -4.40
C PRO A 75 -5.76 -0.74 -2.93
N LEU A 76 -6.01 0.35 -2.20
CA LEU A 76 -5.80 0.40 -0.74
C LEU A 76 -6.57 -0.71 -0.02
N LEU A 77 -7.88 -0.83 -0.27
CA LEU A 77 -8.70 -1.90 0.31
C LEU A 77 -8.23 -3.29 -0.11
N VAL A 78 -7.96 -3.50 -1.40
CA VAL A 78 -7.50 -4.80 -1.92
C VAL A 78 -6.16 -5.20 -1.29
N GLY A 79 -5.23 -4.27 -1.16
CA GLY A 79 -3.93 -4.52 -0.54
C GLY A 79 -4.06 -4.89 0.93
N TYR A 80 -4.90 -4.20 1.70
CA TYR A 80 -5.16 -4.56 3.10
C TYR A 80 -5.85 -5.92 3.24
N LEU A 81 -6.81 -6.24 2.35
CA LEU A 81 -7.44 -7.55 2.32
C LEU A 81 -6.43 -8.66 2.03
N LEU A 82 -5.54 -8.46 1.05
CA LEU A 82 -4.47 -9.42 0.74
C LEU A 82 -3.56 -9.68 1.95
N MET A 83 -3.17 -8.63 2.68
CA MET A 83 -2.38 -8.76 3.91
C MET A 83 -3.15 -9.47 5.04
N ALA A 84 -4.47 -9.27 5.12
CA ALA A 84 -5.30 -9.87 6.17
C ALA A 84 -5.53 -11.38 5.98
N PHE A 85 -5.71 -11.82 4.74
CA PHE A 85 -6.11 -13.20 4.44
C PHE A 85 -4.95 -14.12 4.03
N VAL A 86 -3.85 -13.58 3.50
CA VAL A 86 -2.77 -14.39 2.92
C VAL A 86 -1.47 -14.21 3.70
N ARG A 87 -0.92 -15.29 4.24
CA ARG A 87 0.32 -15.31 5.03
C ARG A 87 1.51 -15.85 4.22
N GLU A 88 1.73 -15.30 3.04
CA GLU A 88 2.84 -15.68 2.16
C GLU A 88 3.74 -14.46 1.93
N LEU A 89 5.06 -14.65 1.90
CA LEU A 89 5.98 -13.51 1.70
C LEU A 89 5.70 -12.76 0.38
N ALA A 90 5.37 -13.50 -0.67
CA ALA A 90 5.02 -12.94 -1.97
C ALA A 90 3.74 -12.07 -1.91
N SER A 91 2.73 -12.44 -1.10
CA SER A 91 1.52 -11.62 -0.95
C SER A 91 1.82 -10.32 -0.23
N PHE A 92 2.74 -10.32 0.74
CA PHE A 92 3.21 -9.09 1.39
C PHE A 92 3.95 -8.17 0.41
N TYR A 93 4.76 -8.70 -0.51
CA TYR A 93 5.39 -7.89 -1.55
C TYR A 93 4.38 -7.24 -2.50
N VAL A 94 3.45 -8.03 -3.02
CA VAL A 94 2.43 -7.52 -3.96
C VAL A 94 1.52 -6.51 -3.27
N SER A 95 1.03 -6.82 -2.07
CA SER A 95 0.17 -5.90 -1.32
C SER A 95 0.89 -4.59 -0.98
N ARG A 96 2.17 -4.62 -0.60
CA ARG A 96 2.95 -3.40 -0.35
C ARG A 96 3.05 -2.49 -1.57
N PHE A 97 3.30 -3.08 -2.74
CA PHE A 97 3.34 -2.33 -3.99
C PHE A 97 1.97 -1.72 -4.31
N ILE A 98 0.89 -2.49 -4.18
CA ILE A 98 -0.47 -2.03 -4.47
C ILE A 98 -0.91 -0.92 -3.51
N ILE A 99 -0.63 -1.04 -2.21
CA ILE A 99 -0.98 -0.01 -1.21
C ILE A 99 -0.17 1.28 -1.43
N GLY A 100 1.06 1.14 -1.91
CA GLY A 100 1.91 2.28 -2.23
C GLY A 100 1.50 3.03 -3.48
N ALA A 101 0.89 2.35 -4.45
CA ALA A 101 0.51 2.90 -5.75
C ALA A 101 -0.74 3.79 -5.67
#